data_AF-A0A2R5LG57-F1
#
_entry.id   AF-A0A2R5LG57-F1
#
_cell.length_a   1.000
_cell.length_b   1.000
_cell.length_c   1.000
_cell.angle_alpha   90.00
_cell.angle_beta   90.00
_cell.angle_gamma   90.00
#
_symmetry.space_group_name_H-M   'P 1'
#
loop_
_entity.id
_entity.type
_entity.pdbx_description
1 polymer ?
#
loop_
_entity_poly.entity_id
_entity_poly.type
_entity_poly.pdbx_seq_one_letter_code
_entity_poly.pdbx_strand_id
1 'polypeptide(L)'
;MDDRRGTMSVKITNGQVDGMVNLAGDIPPSKVPRVDLVALAEQIQTADSFVQASVSNKLSVIVEQVRFLQKQAQAILEEGKRNADLHHAACNFKKVPGSTYYLYRRQAGQKYFSMIKPEEWGTSCPHEFLGGYRLEYDMSWTPLKDLERFDQDRNCVRHIAQLVQGELEPMAIADSLSSFKQHN
;
A
#
# COMPACT_ATOMS: atom_id res chain seq x y z
N MET A 1 -52.01 27.97 36.46
CA MET A 1 -51.10 27.01 37.11
C MET A 1 -51.13 25.77 36.23
N ASP A 2 -50.22 25.77 35.26
CA ASP A 2 -49.07 24.85 35.15
C ASP A 2 -49.55 23.47 34.66
N ASP A 3 -49.37 23.21 33.37
CA ASP A 3 -49.26 21.85 32.89
C ASP A 3 -48.16 21.79 31.82
N ARG A 4 -46.98 21.38 32.31
CA ARG A 4 -45.74 21.25 31.56
C ARG A 4 -45.85 20.04 30.64
N ARG A 5 -45.68 20.22 29.32
CA ARG A 5 -45.18 19.15 28.46
C ARG A 5 -44.06 19.68 27.59
N GLY A 6 -42.86 19.18 27.91
CA GLY A 6 -41.59 19.71 27.47
C GLY A 6 -41.36 19.58 25.97
N THR A 7 -40.59 20.56 25.48
CA THR A 7 -39.76 20.45 24.31
C THR A 7 -38.82 19.25 24.43
N MET A 8 -38.89 18.30 23.49
CA MET A 8 -37.76 17.44 23.16
C MET A 8 -37.29 17.75 21.75
N SER A 9 -36.08 18.28 21.66
CA SER A 9 -35.36 18.55 20.42
C SER A 9 -34.69 17.27 19.92
N VAL A 10 -35.27 16.65 18.90
CA VAL A 10 -34.58 15.58 18.15
C VAL A 10 -33.82 16.24 17.00
N LYS A 11 -32.50 16.36 17.17
CA LYS A 11 -31.59 16.72 16.08
C LYS A 11 -31.42 15.51 15.18
N ILE A 12 -32.04 15.50 14.01
CA ILE A 12 -31.68 14.59 12.91
C ILE A 12 -30.58 15.27 12.10
N THR A 13 -29.35 14.81 12.23
CA THR A 13 -28.24 15.23 11.35
C THR A 13 -27.98 14.14 10.32
N ASN A 14 -27.94 14.60 9.06
CA ASN A 14 -27.37 13.97 7.86
C ASN A 14 -28.13 12.81 7.20
N GLY A 15 -28.86 13.17 6.13
CA GLY A 15 -29.42 12.24 5.16
C GLY A 15 -30.61 12.87 4.44
N GLN A 16 -30.35 13.91 3.66
CA GLN A 16 -31.31 14.67 2.87
C GLN A 16 -32.19 13.73 2.02
N VAL A 17 -33.43 13.52 2.45
CA VAL A 17 -34.50 12.96 1.62
C VAL A 17 -35.36 14.13 1.18
N ASP A 18 -35.12 14.59 -0.04
CA ASP A 18 -35.90 15.64 -0.68
C ASP A 18 -37.28 15.07 -1.05
N GLY A 19 -38.20 15.18 -0.11
CA GLY A 19 -39.57 14.69 -0.22
C GLY A 19 -40.41 15.35 0.86
N MET A 20 -41.26 16.29 0.44
CA MET A 20 -42.17 17.05 1.31
C MET A 20 -43.09 16.08 2.05
N VAL A 21 -42.81 15.80 3.33
CA VAL A 21 -43.69 15.01 4.20
C VAL A 21 -44.88 15.87 4.60
N ASN A 22 -45.97 15.80 3.83
CA ASN A 22 -47.26 16.35 4.23
C ASN A 22 -47.79 15.56 5.43
N LEU A 23 -47.92 16.22 6.58
CA LEU A 23 -48.72 15.74 7.70
C LEU A 23 -50.17 15.64 7.21
N ALA A 24 -50.60 14.42 6.90
CA ALA A 24 -51.90 14.14 6.32
C ALA A 24 -53.02 14.72 7.19
N GLY A 25 -53.76 15.67 6.63
CA GLY A 25 -55.08 16.02 7.12
C GLY A 25 -56.00 14.80 7.08
N ASP A 26 -56.81 14.66 8.12
CA ASP A 26 -57.81 13.63 8.40
C ASP A 26 -58.38 12.90 7.16
N ILE A 27 -57.81 11.72 6.85
CA ILE A 27 -58.38 10.80 5.86
C ILE A 27 -59.35 9.87 6.60
N PRO A 28 -60.64 9.78 6.18
CA PRO A 28 -61.59 8.86 6.79
C PRO A 28 -61.14 7.39 6.61
N PRO A 29 -61.36 6.52 7.61
CA PRO A 29 -60.81 5.15 7.65
C PRO A 29 -61.30 4.23 6.52
N SER A 30 -62.27 4.65 5.71
CA SER A 30 -62.81 3.88 4.57
C SER A 30 -61.95 3.95 3.30
N LYS A 31 -60.92 4.80 3.26
CA LYS A 31 -60.04 5.02 2.09
C LYS A 31 -58.55 4.80 2.38
N VAL A 32 -58.21 4.03 3.41
CA VAL A 32 -56.84 3.52 3.53
C VAL A 32 -56.65 2.56 2.34
N PRO A 33 -55.69 2.80 1.43
CA PRO A 33 -55.44 1.85 0.36
C PRO A 33 -55.17 0.51 1.01
N ARG A 34 -55.82 -0.56 0.53
CA ARG A 34 -55.44 -1.92 0.97
C ARG A 34 -53.95 -2.02 0.70
N VAL A 35 -53.15 -2.02 1.77
CA VAL A 35 -51.70 -2.22 1.69
C VAL A 35 -51.49 -3.48 0.88
N ASP A 36 -50.95 -3.32 -0.32
CA ASP A 36 -50.60 -4.44 -1.17
C ASP A 36 -49.40 -5.14 -0.52
N LEU A 37 -49.71 -6.12 0.32
CA LEU A 37 -48.73 -6.88 1.08
C LEU A 37 -47.70 -7.55 0.15
N VAL A 38 -48.09 -7.84 -1.10
CA VAL A 38 -47.20 -8.39 -2.11
C VAL A 38 -46.21 -7.33 -2.56
N ALA A 39 -46.67 -6.12 -2.90
CA ALA A 39 -45.79 -5.01 -3.28
C ALA A 39 -44.81 -4.63 -2.15
N LEU A 40 -45.25 -4.67 -0.89
CA LEU A 40 -44.38 -4.44 0.26
C LEU A 40 -43.32 -5.54 0.41
N ALA A 41 -43.69 -6.81 0.24
CA ALA A 41 -42.76 -7.93 0.29
C ALA A 41 -41.71 -7.85 -0.83
N GLU A 42 -42.12 -7.46 -2.05
CA GLU A 42 -41.20 -7.23 -3.17
C GLU A 42 -40.21 -6.09 -2.89
N GLN A 43 -40.67 -5.01 -2.27
CA GLN A 43 -39.82 -3.89 -1.89
C GLN A 43 -38.78 -4.28 -0.83
N ILE A 44 -39.19 -5.05 0.18
CA ILE A 44 -38.28 -5.57 1.22
C ILE A 44 -37.24 -6.51 0.59
N GLN A 45 -37.67 -7.45 -0.26
CA GLN A 45 -36.78 -8.37 -0.95
C GLN A 45 -35.75 -7.64 -1.82
N THR A 46 -36.17 -6.56 -2.48
CA THR A 46 -35.30 -5.70 -3.27
C THR A 46 -34.29 -4.96 -2.39
N ALA A 47 -34.73 -4.42 -1.26
CA ALA A 47 -33.85 -3.77 -0.29
C ALA A 47 -32.79 -4.73 0.28
N ASP A 48 -33.19 -5.95 0.65
CA ASP A 48 -32.27 -6.99 1.14
C ASP A 48 -31.23 -7.36 0.07
N SER A 49 -31.65 -7.47 -1.19
CA SER A 49 -30.74 -7.73 -2.32
C SER A 49 -29.72 -6.59 -2.49
N PHE A 50 -30.13 -5.33 -2.33
CA PHE A 50 -29.20 -4.19 -2.35
C PHE A 50 -28.24 -4.18 -1.17
N VAL A 51 -28.72 -4.52 0.03
CA VAL A 51 -27.86 -4.66 1.22
C VAL A 51 -26.84 -5.76 1.01
N GLN A 52 -27.26 -6.93 0.51
CA GLN A 52 -26.37 -8.05 0.21
C GLN A 52 -25.32 -7.67 -0.84
N ALA A 53 -25.72 -6.99 -1.92
CA ALA A 53 -24.79 -6.51 -2.95
C ALA A 53 -23.79 -5.49 -2.37
N SER A 54 -24.26 -4.55 -1.54
CA SER A 54 -23.42 -3.56 -0.87
C SER A 54 -22.41 -4.19 0.08
N VAL A 55 -22.83 -5.17 0.88
CA VAL A 55 -21.95 -5.94 1.77
C VAL A 55 -20.91 -6.71 0.95
N SER A 56 -21.33 -7.39 -0.12
CA SER A 56 -20.44 -8.16 -0.99
C SER A 56 -19.36 -7.28 -1.64
N ASN A 57 -19.72 -6.09 -2.11
CA ASN A 57 -18.78 -5.12 -2.66
C ASN A 57 -17.76 -4.65 -1.63
N LYS A 58 -18.20 -4.31 -0.40
CA LYS A 58 -17.29 -3.89 0.68
C LYS A 58 -16.35 -5.01 1.11
N LEU A 59 -16.86 -6.24 1.23
CA LEU A 59 -16.04 -7.42 1.55
C LEU A 59 -15.03 -7.70 0.43
N SER A 60 -15.39 -7.46 -0.84
CA SER A 60 -14.47 -7.66 -1.97
C SER A 60 -13.25 -6.73 -1.88
N VAL A 61 -13.44 -5.46 -1.50
CA VAL A 61 -12.34 -4.51 -1.25
C VAL A 61 -11.43 -4.99 -0.11
N ILE A 62 -12.03 -5.48 0.99
CA ILE A 62 -11.24 -6.00 2.13
C ILE A 62 -10.42 -7.22 1.70
N VAL A 63 -11.01 -8.13 0.91
CA VAL A 63 -10.30 -9.30 0.39
C VAL A 63 -9.10 -8.89 -0.47
N GLU A 64 -9.26 -7.88 -1.32
CA GLU A 64 -8.15 -7.33 -2.11
C GLU A 64 -7.04 -6.75 -1.24
N GLN A 65 -7.41 -5.98 -0.20
CA GLN A 65 -6.45 -5.44 0.76
C GLN A 65 -5.70 -6.54 1.52
N VAL A 66 -6.40 -7.59 1.98
CA VAL A 66 -5.76 -8.73 2.65
C VAL A 66 -4.79 -9.44 1.71
N ARG A 67 -5.17 -9.66 0.45
CA ARG A 67 -4.26 -10.25 -0.55
C ARG A 67 -3.04 -9.36 -0.79
N PHE A 68 -3.21 -8.05 -0.82
CA PHE A 68 -2.10 -7.11 -0.95
C PHE A 68 -1.15 -7.17 0.25
N LEU A 69 -1.68 -7.21 1.47
CA LEU A 69 -0.89 -7.38 2.69
C LEU A 69 -0.12 -8.71 2.71
N GLN A 70 -0.76 -9.80 2.28
CA GLN A 70 -0.10 -11.11 2.16
C GLN A 70 1.10 -11.06 1.21
N LYS A 71 0.95 -10.43 0.05
CA LYS A 71 2.06 -10.25 -0.91
C LYS A 71 3.20 -9.42 -0.32
N GLN A 72 2.87 -8.33 0.39
CA GLN A 72 3.88 -7.51 1.07
C GLN A 72 4.64 -8.31 2.13
N ALA A 73 3.92 -9.06 2.98
CA ALA A 73 4.54 -9.89 4.00
C ALA A 73 5.47 -10.94 3.40
N GLN A 74 5.05 -11.59 2.31
CA GLN A 74 5.91 -12.54 1.59
C GLN A 74 7.18 -11.86 1.04
N ALA A 75 7.05 -10.69 0.43
CA ALA A 75 8.19 -9.95 -0.09
C ALA A 75 9.20 -9.58 1.02
N ILE A 76 8.71 -9.12 2.18
CA ILE A 76 9.55 -8.79 3.34
C ILE A 76 10.29 -10.04 3.86
N LEU A 77 9.62 -11.19 3.93
CA LEU A 77 10.24 -12.44 4.38
C LEU A 77 11.31 -12.93 3.39
N GLU A 78 11.04 -12.86 2.09
CA GLU A 78 12.02 -13.21 1.05
C GLU A 78 13.22 -12.28 1.09
N GLU A 79 13.00 -10.98 1.27
CA GLU A 79 14.05 -9.99 1.45
C GLU A 79 14.89 -10.28 2.69
N GLY A 80 14.25 -10.52 3.85
CA GLY A 80 14.94 -10.87 5.09
C GLY A 80 15.79 -12.12 4.96
N LYS A 81 15.27 -13.16 4.29
CA LYS A 81 16.02 -14.39 4.00
C LYS A 81 17.23 -14.12 3.12
N ARG A 82 17.08 -13.35 2.03
CA ARG A 82 18.21 -12.97 1.16
C ARG A 82 19.25 -12.16 1.94
N ASN A 83 18.82 -11.18 2.72
CA ASN A 83 19.71 -10.36 3.53
C ASN A 83 20.50 -11.23 4.51
N ALA A 84 19.84 -12.18 5.18
CA ALA A 84 20.51 -13.15 6.04
C ALA A 84 21.52 -14.00 5.27
N ASP A 85 21.15 -14.57 4.12
CA ASP A 85 22.04 -15.38 3.28
C ASP A 85 23.28 -14.59 2.82
N LEU A 86 23.10 -13.33 2.42
CA LEU A 86 24.19 -12.44 2.02
C LEU A 86 25.07 -12.05 3.21
N HIS A 87 24.48 -11.81 4.39
CA HIS A 87 25.27 -11.55 5.60
C HIS A 87 26.14 -12.74 5.99
N HIS A 88 25.64 -13.98 5.82
CA HIS A 88 26.38 -15.21 6.10
C HIS A 88 27.39 -15.60 5.00
N ALA A 89 27.31 -15.01 3.80
CA ALA A 89 28.27 -15.31 2.75
C ALA A 89 29.71 -14.98 3.21
N ALA A 90 30.65 -15.88 2.88
CA ALA A 90 32.04 -15.75 3.30
C ALA A 90 32.66 -14.45 2.79
N CYS A 91 33.43 -13.78 3.63
CA CYS A 91 33.95 -12.46 3.34
C CYS A 91 35.31 -12.29 4.01
N ASN A 92 36.33 -11.93 3.22
CA ASN A 92 37.70 -11.72 3.72
C ASN A 92 37.96 -10.27 4.18
N PHE A 93 36.95 -9.41 4.10
CA PHE A 93 37.03 -7.99 4.45
C PHE A 93 35.87 -7.57 5.34
N LYS A 94 36.02 -6.44 6.02
CA LYS A 94 34.93 -5.82 6.76
C LYS A 94 33.95 -5.20 5.77
N LYS A 95 32.67 -5.54 5.91
CA LYS A 95 31.58 -4.95 5.12
C LYS A 95 31.35 -3.51 5.59
N VAL A 96 31.33 -2.56 4.65
CA VAL A 96 31.17 -1.12 4.88
C VAL A 96 29.91 -0.67 4.14
N PRO A 97 28.93 -0.07 4.84
CA PRO A 97 27.76 0.51 4.19
C PRO A 97 28.13 1.53 3.10
N GLY A 98 27.31 1.59 2.06
CA GLY A 98 27.53 2.40 0.86
C GLY A 98 28.45 1.76 -0.18
N SER A 99 29.10 0.63 0.14
CA SER A 99 29.99 -0.07 -0.80
C SER A 99 29.26 -1.14 -1.60
N THR A 100 29.73 -1.36 -2.83
CA THR A 100 29.26 -2.41 -3.73
C THR A 100 30.13 -3.65 -3.63
N TYR A 101 29.49 -4.81 -3.57
CA TYR A 101 30.11 -6.12 -3.46
C TYR A 101 29.54 -7.07 -4.50
N TYR A 102 30.37 -8.01 -4.97
CA TYR A 102 30.03 -8.98 -6.00
C TYR A 102 30.09 -10.38 -5.40
N LEU A 103 28.99 -11.11 -5.52
CA LEU A 103 28.84 -12.45 -4.98
C LEU A 103 29.27 -13.48 -6.02
N TYR A 104 30.16 -14.39 -5.62
CA TYR A 104 30.65 -15.48 -6.46
C TYR A 104 30.45 -16.83 -5.77
N ARG A 105 30.47 -17.90 -6.56
CA ARG A 105 30.49 -19.28 -6.09
C ARG A 105 31.78 -19.96 -6.51
N ARG A 106 32.50 -20.53 -5.54
CA ARG A 106 33.66 -21.37 -5.81
C ARG A 106 33.22 -22.71 -6.40
N GLN A 107 34.14 -23.43 -7.05
CA GLN A 107 33.87 -24.81 -7.51
C GLN A 107 33.43 -25.74 -6.37
N ALA A 108 33.91 -25.51 -5.15
CA ALA A 108 33.48 -26.22 -3.94
C ALA A 108 32.05 -25.88 -3.46
N GLY A 109 31.31 -25.01 -4.16
CA GLY A 109 29.94 -24.62 -3.84
C GLY A 109 29.80 -23.47 -2.84
N GLN A 110 30.88 -23.06 -2.16
CA GLN A 110 30.84 -21.96 -1.19
C GLN A 110 30.61 -20.61 -1.89
N LYS A 111 29.62 -19.85 -1.39
CA LYS A 111 29.36 -18.46 -1.79
C LYS A 111 30.26 -17.50 -1.00
N TYR A 112 30.85 -16.52 -1.69
CA TYR A 112 31.69 -15.51 -1.06
C TYR A 112 31.58 -14.16 -1.77
N PHE A 113 31.81 -13.08 -1.02
CA PHE A 113 31.85 -11.73 -1.57
C PHE A 113 33.26 -11.30 -1.98
N SER A 114 33.36 -10.54 -3.07
CA SER A 114 34.54 -9.81 -3.53
C SER A 114 34.18 -8.36 -3.81
N MET A 115 35.16 -7.46 -3.78
CA MET A 115 35.01 -6.08 -4.27
C MET A 115 35.32 -5.95 -5.77
N ILE A 116 35.89 -7.01 -6.39
CA ILE A 116 36.29 -7.02 -7.79
C ILE A 116 35.10 -7.43 -8.66
N LYS A 117 34.82 -6.64 -9.71
CA LYS A 117 33.74 -6.94 -10.68
C LYS A 117 34.09 -8.11 -11.59
N PRO A 118 33.11 -8.84 -12.15
CA PRO A 118 33.37 -9.97 -13.05
C PRO A 118 34.32 -9.62 -14.21
N GLU A 119 34.19 -8.41 -14.75
CA GLU A 119 34.97 -7.89 -15.87
C GLU A 119 36.41 -7.53 -15.47
N GLU A 120 36.66 -7.25 -14.19
CA GLU A 120 37.95 -6.82 -13.66
C GLU A 120 38.85 -8.00 -13.23
N TRP A 121 38.32 -9.23 -13.21
CA TRP A 121 39.09 -10.42 -12.84
C TRP A 121 40.11 -10.87 -13.91
N GLY A 122 40.07 -10.28 -15.10
CA GLY A 122 40.90 -10.68 -16.23
C GLY A 122 40.75 -12.17 -16.56
N THR A 123 41.85 -12.85 -16.89
CA THR A 123 41.89 -14.30 -17.19
C THR A 123 41.62 -15.20 -15.99
N SER A 124 41.41 -14.62 -14.79
CA SER A 124 41.48 -15.32 -13.50
C SER A 124 40.17 -15.26 -12.70
N CYS A 125 39.00 -15.23 -13.35
CA CYS A 125 37.74 -15.54 -12.66
C CYS A 125 37.35 -17.02 -12.84
N PRO A 126 37.84 -17.96 -12.01
CA PRO A 126 37.42 -19.35 -12.07
C PRO A 126 36.07 -19.59 -11.37
N HIS A 127 35.38 -18.55 -10.92
CA HIS A 127 34.22 -18.64 -10.03
C HIS A 127 32.95 -18.12 -10.71
N GLU A 128 31.84 -18.81 -10.49
CA GLU A 128 30.54 -18.46 -11.05
C GLU A 128 30.05 -17.14 -10.43
N PHE A 129 29.76 -16.13 -11.25
CA PHE A 129 29.18 -14.87 -10.80
C PHE A 129 27.68 -15.04 -10.50
N LEU A 130 27.26 -14.66 -9.30
CA LEU A 130 25.86 -14.79 -8.86
C LEU A 130 25.09 -13.46 -8.85
N GLY A 131 25.79 -12.32 -8.73
CA GLY A 131 25.17 -11.00 -8.72
C GLY A 131 25.98 -9.97 -7.94
N GLY A 132 25.73 -8.70 -8.23
CA GLY A 132 26.28 -7.57 -7.46
C GLY A 132 25.23 -6.96 -6.55
N TYR A 133 25.67 -6.48 -5.38
CA TYR A 133 24.84 -5.93 -4.32
C TYR A 133 25.52 -4.74 -3.67
N ARG A 134 24.79 -3.68 -3.36
CA ARG A 134 25.25 -2.60 -2.48
C ARG A 134 24.76 -2.87 -1.07
N LEU A 135 25.65 -2.71 -0.09
CA LEU A 135 25.26 -2.72 1.31
C LEU A 135 24.74 -1.34 1.69
N GLU A 136 23.50 -1.25 2.15
CA GLU A 136 22.89 0.01 2.56
C GLU A 136 23.24 0.37 4.01
N TYR A 137 22.93 1.61 4.39
CA TYR A 137 23.20 2.14 5.74
C TYR A 137 22.36 1.47 6.85
N ASP A 138 21.21 0.91 6.51
CA ASP A 138 20.37 0.10 7.40
C ASP A 138 20.78 -1.38 7.42
N MET A 139 21.91 -1.72 6.79
CA MET A 139 22.44 -3.08 6.65
C MET A 139 21.60 -4.01 5.75
N SER A 140 20.65 -3.47 4.99
CA SER A 140 19.99 -4.21 3.90
C SER A 140 20.90 -4.33 2.67
N TRP A 141 20.59 -5.29 1.80
CA TRP A 141 21.31 -5.48 0.55
C TRP A 141 20.44 -5.15 -0.66
N THR A 142 20.87 -4.15 -1.43
CA THR A 142 20.21 -3.76 -2.67
C THR A 142 20.92 -4.42 -3.86
N PRO A 143 20.25 -5.26 -4.66
CA PRO A 143 20.83 -5.77 -5.90
C PRO A 143 21.20 -4.64 -6.85
N LEU A 144 22.33 -4.73 -7.55
CA LEU A 144 22.77 -3.67 -8.47
C LEU A 144 21.75 -3.35 -9.57
N LYS A 145 20.98 -4.35 -10.00
CA LYS A 145 19.88 -4.18 -10.97
C LYS A 145 18.75 -3.27 -10.48
N ASP A 146 18.55 -3.17 -9.16
CA ASP A 146 17.46 -2.43 -8.53
C ASP A 146 17.96 -1.11 -7.92
N LEU A 147 19.27 -0.83 -8.04
CA LEU A 147 19.96 0.28 -7.36
C LEU A 147 19.43 1.66 -7.80
N GLU A 148 19.25 1.85 -9.11
CA GLU A 148 18.78 3.13 -9.66
C GLU A 148 17.39 3.48 -9.12
N ARG A 149 16.47 2.51 -9.15
CA ARG A 149 15.12 2.68 -8.62
C ARG A 149 15.16 2.94 -7.11
N PHE A 150 15.95 2.17 -6.36
CA PHE A 150 16.09 2.37 -4.92
C PHE A 150 16.62 3.77 -4.58
N ASP A 151 17.62 4.25 -5.31
CA ASP A 151 18.19 5.59 -5.12
C ASP A 151 17.19 6.68 -5.48
N GLN A 152 16.40 6.51 -6.54
CA GLN A 152 15.31 7.42 -6.89
C GLN A 152 14.25 7.48 -5.79
N ASP A 153 13.75 6.32 -5.36
CA ASP A 153 12.73 6.21 -4.31
C ASP A 153 13.23 6.84 -3.00
N ARG A 154 14.48 6.55 -2.60
CA ARG A 154 15.09 7.11 -1.38
C ARG A 154 15.32 8.61 -1.50
N ASN A 155 15.70 9.10 -2.67
CA ASN A 155 15.82 10.54 -2.92
C ASN A 155 14.46 11.22 -2.81
N CYS A 156 13.39 10.67 -3.39
CA CYS A 156 12.05 11.23 -3.25
C CYS A 156 11.62 11.32 -1.78
N VAL A 157 11.80 10.24 -1.00
CA VAL A 157 11.50 10.24 0.43
C VAL A 157 12.30 11.30 1.18
N ARG A 158 13.60 11.42 0.88
CA ARG A 158 14.46 12.46 1.48
C ARG A 158 13.96 13.87 1.17
N HIS A 159 13.59 14.16 -0.08
CA HIS A 159 13.05 15.48 -0.45
C HIS A 159 11.74 15.78 0.27
N ILE A 160 10.82 14.81 0.37
CA ILE A 160 9.57 14.97 1.11
C ILE A 160 9.84 15.24 2.59
N ALA A 161 10.79 14.53 3.21
CA ALA A 161 11.15 14.75 4.61
C ALA A 161 11.70 16.16 4.85
N GLN A 162 12.50 16.70 3.93
CA GLN A 162 13.06 18.06 4.02
C GLN A 162 12.00 19.16 3.88
N LEU A 163 10.94 18.93 3.10
CA LEU A 163 9.80 19.86 3.03
C LEU A 163 9.10 20.02 4.38
N VAL A 164 8.91 18.91 5.10
CA VAL A 164 8.27 18.93 6.42
C VAL A 164 9.10 19.74 7.43
N GLN A 165 10.41 19.81 7.21
CA GLN A 165 11.36 20.55 8.04
C GLN A 165 11.54 22.02 7.58
N GLY A 166 10.91 22.44 6.48
CA GLY A 166 10.98 23.81 5.96
C GLY A 166 12.30 24.16 5.26
N GLU A 167 13.08 23.17 4.84
CA GLU A 167 14.44 23.36 4.29
C GLU A 167 14.48 23.50 2.76
N LEU A 168 13.36 23.29 2.03
CA LEU A 168 13.33 23.27 0.56
C LEU A 168 12.05 23.90 -0.03
N GLU A 169 12.20 24.63 -1.15
CA GLU A 169 11.09 25.28 -1.87
C GLU A 169 10.25 24.28 -2.69
N PRO A 170 8.91 24.39 -2.72
CA PRO A 170 8.01 23.45 -3.39
C PRO A 170 8.26 23.25 -4.90
N MET A 171 8.84 24.25 -5.58
CA MET A 171 9.00 24.27 -7.04
C MET A 171 10.02 23.23 -7.55
N ALA A 172 11.06 22.91 -6.76
CA ALA A 172 12.11 21.95 -7.14
C ALA A 172 11.60 20.49 -7.29
N ILE A 173 10.43 20.21 -6.72
CA ILE A 173 9.83 18.87 -6.70
C ILE A 173 9.02 18.61 -7.97
N ALA A 174 8.34 19.62 -8.53
CA ALA A 174 7.64 19.49 -9.80
C ALA A 174 8.61 19.16 -10.96
N ASP A 175 9.82 19.73 -10.91
CA ASP A 175 10.89 19.45 -11.88
C ASP A 175 11.48 18.04 -11.70
N SER A 176 11.60 17.57 -10.45
CA SER A 176 12.09 16.21 -10.17
C SER A 176 11.05 15.12 -10.51
N LEU A 177 9.76 15.39 -10.28
CA LEU A 177 8.66 14.47 -10.59
C LEU A 177 8.23 14.51 -12.07
N SER A 178 8.51 15.59 -12.80
CA SER A 178 8.26 15.65 -14.24
C SER A 178 9.29 14.83 -15.04
N SER A 179 10.51 14.69 -14.54
CA SER A 179 11.52 13.76 -15.07
C SER A 179 11.05 12.28 -15.00
N PHE A 180 10.18 11.95 -14.05
CA PHE A 180 9.57 10.62 -13.87
C PHE A 180 8.57 10.24 -14.98
N LYS A 181 8.01 11.20 -15.73
CA LYS A 181 7.00 10.94 -16.76
C LYS A 181 7.56 10.62 -18.16
N GLN A 182 8.87 10.71 -18.37
CA GLN A 182 9.46 10.57 -19.71
C GLN A 182 9.87 9.14 -20.11
N HIS A 183 9.77 8.15 -19.21
CA HIS A 183 10.29 6.79 -19.47
C HIS A 183 9.32 5.65 -19.13
N ASN A 184 8.01 5.89 -19.21
CA ASN A 184 6.99 4.82 -19.17
C ASN A 184 6.44 4.58 -20.59
#